data_AF-A0A351XCW3-F1
#
_entry.id   AF-A0A351XCW3-F1
#
_cell.length_a   1.000
_cell.length_b   1.000
_cell.length_c   1.000
_cell.angle_alpha   90.00
_cell.angle_beta   90.00
_cell.angle_gamma   90.00
#
_symmetry.space_group_name_H-M   'P 1'
#
loop_
_entity.id
_entity.type
_entity.pdbx_description
1 polymer ?
#
loop_
_entity_poly.entity_id
_entity_poly.type
_entity_poly.pdbx_seq_one_letter_code
_entity_poly.pdbx_strand_id
1 'polypeptide(L)'
;MADLALHQVILDCVRSLVDDPRSLLNSVLFIKEPGSDAYVSWHQDSTYMGLDSSDMVTAWVALTASTTASGCVAMVPGSHSDGIRPHVDRYGAENILTRGQHVDVDVRAAVDIELQPGQMSLHHPHLVHGSRPNRTGLRRVGVAFQCYVGAAVRPSRGEHHVLPIGDRPVDPSFVTVPAPDGLCTPGGRAVRAAANAALSDVLYDGADLRRAY
;
A
#
# COMPACT_ATOMS: atom_id res chain seq x y z
N MET A 1 -2.04 14.39 -5.27
CA MET A 1 -2.16 13.05 -4.66
C MET A 1 -3.51 12.85 -4.02
N ALA A 2 -3.95 13.71 -3.09
CA ALA A 2 -5.28 13.61 -2.48
C ALA A 2 -6.42 13.59 -3.53
N ASP A 3 -6.37 14.48 -4.53
CA ASP A 3 -7.37 14.49 -5.61
C ASP A 3 -7.47 13.16 -6.37
N LEU A 4 -6.32 12.52 -6.64
CA LEU A 4 -6.30 11.21 -7.29
C LEU A 4 -6.85 10.14 -6.34
N ALA A 5 -6.44 10.15 -5.07
CA ALA A 5 -6.87 9.18 -4.07
C ALA A 5 -8.39 9.24 -3.80
N LEU A 6 -8.99 10.43 -3.94
CA LEU A 6 -10.42 10.67 -3.77
C LEU A 6 -11.17 10.73 -5.11
N HIS A 7 -10.52 10.35 -6.21
CA HIS A 7 -11.14 10.38 -7.53
C HIS A 7 -12.31 9.39 -7.60
N GLN A 8 -13.44 9.84 -8.13
CA GLN A 8 -14.70 9.11 -8.00
C GLN A 8 -14.67 7.72 -8.67
N VAL A 9 -13.96 7.57 -9.79
CA VAL A 9 -13.76 6.24 -10.43
C VAL A 9 -13.07 5.26 -9.48
N ILE A 10 -12.09 5.72 -8.69
CA ILE A 10 -11.39 4.85 -7.73
C ILE A 10 -12.34 4.52 -6.58
N LEU A 11 -13.02 5.53 -6.02
CA LEU A 11 -13.94 5.34 -4.91
C LEU A 11 -15.12 4.42 -5.27
N ASP A 12 -15.62 4.44 -6.51
CA ASP A 12 -16.70 3.56 -6.94
C ASP A 12 -16.25 2.09 -7.05
N CYS A 13 -15.03 1.85 -7.51
CA CYS A 13 -14.46 0.50 -7.46
C CYS A 13 -14.20 0.04 -6.02
N VAL A 14 -13.71 0.94 -5.14
CA VAL A 14 -13.49 0.64 -3.71
C VAL A 14 -14.81 0.28 -3.01
N ARG A 15 -15.88 1.06 -3.24
CA ARG A 15 -17.22 0.81 -2.68
C ARG A 15 -17.83 -0.52 -3.14
N SER A 16 -17.32 -1.11 -4.22
CA SER A 16 -17.76 -2.42 -4.69
C SER A 16 -17.08 -3.58 -3.95
N LEU A 17 -16.05 -3.30 -3.15
CA LEU A 17 -15.18 -4.31 -2.50
C LEU A 17 -15.06 -4.14 -0.99
N VAL A 18 -15.26 -2.92 -0.47
CA VAL A 18 -15.13 -2.58 0.95
C VAL A 18 -16.48 -2.18 1.50
N ASP A 19 -16.82 -2.73 2.67
CA ASP A 19 -18.05 -2.39 3.35
C ASP A 19 -17.95 -0.96 3.92
N ASP A 20 -18.70 -0.07 3.29
CA ASP A 20 -18.86 1.29 3.76
C ASP A 20 -17.53 2.06 3.98
N PRO A 21 -16.72 2.28 2.92
CA PRO A 21 -15.39 2.88 3.07
C PRO A 21 -15.48 4.27 3.70
N ARG A 22 -14.70 4.47 4.76
CA ARG A 22 -14.67 5.69 5.59
C ARG A 22 -13.43 6.53 5.41
N SER A 23 -12.29 5.89 5.18
CA SER A 23 -11.01 6.60 5.20
C SER A 23 -9.95 5.91 4.35
N LEU A 24 -8.89 6.66 4.04
CA LEU A 24 -7.68 6.17 3.41
C LEU A 24 -6.52 6.28 4.40
N LEU A 25 -5.82 5.18 4.64
CA LEU A 25 -4.73 5.14 5.63
C LEU A 25 -3.47 5.88 5.14
N ASN A 26 -2.88 5.48 4.02
CA ASN A 26 -1.66 6.10 3.51
C ASN A 26 -1.57 6.06 1.99
N SER A 27 -0.50 6.65 1.46
CA SER A 27 -0.09 6.43 0.07
C SER A 27 1.42 6.26 -0.05
N VAL A 28 1.85 5.37 -0.94
CA VAL A 28 3.27 5.05 -1.17
C VAL A 28 3.58 5.11 -2.67
N LEU A 29 4.65 5.81 -3.04
CA LEU A 29 5.18 5.78 -4.40
C LEU A 29 6.17 4.63 -4.55
N PHE A 30 5.90 3.74 -5.49
CA PHE A 30 6.82 2.67 -5.89
C PHE A 30 7.50 3.05 -7.20
N ILE A 31 8.74 3.52 -7.09
CA ILE A 31 9.57 3.94 -8.21
C ILE A 31 10.64 2.90 -8.47
N LYS A 32 10.79 2.47 -9.73
CA LYS A 32 11.92 1.65 -10.19
C LYS A 32 12.61 2.35 -11.33
N GLU A 33 13.86 2.76 -11.10
CA GLU A 33 14.70 3.40 -12.11
C GLU A 33 15.06 2.43 -13.26
N PRO A 34 15.43 2.95 -14.45
CA PRO A 34 15.91 2.12 -15.55
C PRO A 34 17.02 1.16 -15.11
N GLY A 35 16.90 -0.12 -15.45
CA GLY A 35 17.90 -1.15 -15.13
C GLY A 35 18.08 -1.47 -13.64
N SER A 36 17.30 -0.88 -12.73
CA SER A 36 17.45 -1.07 -11.29
C SER A 36 17.11 -2.50 -10.85
N ASP A 37 17.92 -3.04 -9.93
CA ASP A 37 17.68 -4.31 -9.25
C ASP A 37 16.59 -4.22 -8.16
N ALA A 38 16.00 -3.04 -7.94
CA ALA A 38 14.98 -2.81 -6.94
C ALA A 38 13.75 -3.72 -7.13
N TYR A 39 13.39 -4.46 -6.08
CA TYR A 39 12.28 -5.40 -6.08
C TYR A 39 11.44 -5.31 -4.81
N VAL A 40 10.25 -5.91 -4.87
CA VAL A 40 9.33 -6.07 -3.73
C VAL A 40 9.20 -7.57 -3.55
N SER A 41 9.63 -8.11 -2.40
CA SER A 41 9.48 -9.54 -2.09
C SER A 41 8.00 -9.93 -1.98
N TRP A 42 7.74 -11.23 -2.06
CA TRP A 42 6.39 -11.78 -1.86
C TRP A 42 5.93 -11.50 -0.44
N HIS A 43 4.79 -10.86 -0.26
CA HIS A 43 4.27 -10.49 1.05
C HIS A 43 2.76 -10.33 1.04
N GLN A 44 2.19 -10.19 2.24
CA GLN A 44 0.83 -9.76 2.49
C GLN A 44 0.88 -8.44 3.27
N ASP A 45 0.04 -7.49 2.88
CA ASP A 45 0.03 -6.12 3.38
C ASP A 45 -0.34 -6.05 4.87
N SER A 46 -1.47 -6.70 5.24
CA SER A 46 -2.07 -6.66 6.58
C SER A 46 -1.14 -7.09 7.71
N THR A 47 -0.15 -7.95 7.46
CA THR A 47 0.78 -8.49 8.45
C THR A 47 1.35 -7.41 9.36
N TYR A 48 1.68 -6.24 8.79
CA TYR A 48 2.34 -5.16 9.51
C TYR A 48 1.47 -3.93 9.72
N MET A 49 0.24 -3.92 9.20
CA MET A 49 -0.64 -2.75 9.22
C MET A 49 -1.25 -2.45 10.59
N GLY A 50 -1.31 -3.42 11.50
CA GLY A 50 -1.86 -3.20 12.84
C GLY A 50 -3.35 -2.84 12.83
N LEU A 51 -4.13 -3.51 11.99
CA LEU A 51 -5.59 -3.37 11.89
C LEU A 51 -6.25 -4.71 12.26
N ASP A 52 -7.44 -4.66 12.86
CA ASP A 52 -8.13 -5.83 13.43
C ASP A 52 -9.01 -6.62 12.44
N SER A 53 -9.22 -6.07 11.24
CA SER A 53 -10.09 -6.61 10.21
C SER A 53 -9.43 -6.45 8.84
N SER A 54 -9.86 -7.26 7.88
CA SER A 54 -9.40 -7.20 6.48
C SER A 54 -10.39 -6.51 5.53
N ASP A 55 -11.43 -5.86 6.06
CA ASP A 55 -12.39 -5.04 5.30
C ASP A 55 -11.75 -3.74 4.78
N MET A 56 -10.84 -3.93 3.82
CA MET A 56 -10.02 -2.89 3.22
C MET A 56 -9.51 -3.34 1.86
N VAL A 57 -9.13 -2.36 1.02
CA VAL A 57 -8.53 -2.65 -0.29
C VAL A 57 -7.40 -1.67 -0.60
N THR A 58 -6.32 -2.18 -1.20
CA THR A 58 -5.26 -1.35 -1.74
C THR A 58 -5.55 -1.08 -3.22
N ALA A 59 -5.54 0.19 -3.64
CA ALA A 59 -5.56 0.55 -5.06
C ALA A 59 -4.14 0.90 -5.51
N TRP A 60 -3.61 0.13 -6.47
CA TRP A 60 -2.31 0.41 -7.10
C TRP A 60 -2.54 1.01 -8.48
N VAL A 61 -2.21 2.29 -8.65
CA VAL A 61 -2.40 3.05 -9.89
C VAL A 61 -1.08 3.18 -10.64
N ALA A 62 -1.07 2.80 -11.91
CA ALA A 62 0.08 2.94 -12.80
C ALA A 62 0.20 4.41 -13.27
N LEU A 63 1.25 5.13 -12.85
CA LEU A 63 1.52 6.49 -13.35
C LEU A 63 2.34 6.46 -14.65
N THR A 64 3.07 5.36 -14.88
CA THR A 64 3.75 5.02 -16.13
C THR A 64 3.33 3.62 -16.56
N ALA A 65 3.70 3.19 -17.77
CA ALA A 65 3.47 1.81 -18.21
C ALA A 65 4.12 0.82 -17.22
N SER A 66 3.33 -0.14 -16.75
CA SER A 66 3.75 -1.23 -15.87
C SER A 66 3.63 -2.53 -16.65
N THR A 67 4.77 -3.10 -17.01
CA THR A 67 4.86 -4.33 -17.80
C THR A 67 5.70 -5.35 -17.07
N THR A 68 5.66 -6.59 -17.52
CA THR A 68 6.53 -7.66 -17.00
C THR A 68 8.01 -7.24 -17.04
N ALA A 69 8.43 -6.59 -18.12
CA ALA A 69 9.80 -6.12 -18.29
C ALA A 69 10.17 -4.94 -17.37
N SER A 70 9.22 -4.03 -17.09
CA SER A 70 9.42 -2.94 -16.11
C SER A 70 9.16 -3.37 -14.67
N GLY A 71 8.96 -4.68 -14.48
CA GLY A 71 8.81 -5.32 -13.19
C GLY A 71 7.47 -5.01 -12.55
N CYS A 72 6.35 -5.14 -13.27
CA CYS A 72 5.00 -4.92 -12.74
C CYS A 72 4.69 -5.71 -11.46
N VAL A 73 3.58 -5.37 -10.82
CA VAL A 73 3.08 -6.17 -9.70
C VAL A 73 2.73 -7.57 -10.21
N ALA A 74 3.10 -8.58 -9.43
CA ALA A 74 2.72 -9.97 -9.65
C ALA A 74 1.96 -10.46 -8.42
N MET A 75 0.93 -11.27 -8.62
CA MET A 75 0.02 -11.72 -7.56
C MET A 75 -0.20 -13.22 -7.65
N VAL A 76 -0.40 -13.89 -6.52
CA VAL A 76 -0.77 -15.31 -6.48
C VAL A 76 -2.29 -15.42 -6.32
N PRO A 77 -3.04 -15.83 -7.37
CA PRO A 77 -4.50 -15.88 -7.32
C PRO A 77 -5.01 -16.76 -6.17
N GLY A 78 -6.11 -16.34 -5.53
CA GLY A 78 -6.74 -17.09 -4.43
C GLY A 78 -6.00 -17.06 -3.08
N SER A 79 -4.72 -16.66 -3.04
CA SER A 79 -3.90 -16.71 -1.81
C SER A 79 -4.41 -15.90 -0.62
N HIS A 80 -5.31 -14.93 -0.86
CA HIS A 80 -5.95 -14.14 0.19
C HIS A 80 -6.94 -14.94 1.05
N SER A 81 -7.45 -16.05 0.54
CA SER A 81 -8.39 -16.94 1.25
C SER A 81 -7.70 -17.87 2.25
N ASP A 82 -6.38 -18.01 2.18
CA ASP A 82 -5.58 -18.87 3.07
C ASP A 82 -5.22 -18.19 4.40
N GLY A 83 -5.66 -16.95 4.62
CA GLY A 83 -5.27 -16.13 5.77
C GLY A 83 -3.81 -15.64 5.69
N ILE A 84 -3.30 -15.16 6.82
CA ILE A 84 -1.92 -14.63 6.91
C ILE A 84 -0.92 -15.77 7.08
N ARG A 85 0.07 -15.79 6.19
CA ARG A 85 1.20 -16.73 6.22
C ARG A 85 2.30 -16.22 7.15
N PRO A 86 3.15 -17.10 7.70
CA PRO A 86 4.34 -16.67 8.44
C PRO A 86 5.23 -15.79 7.57
N HIS A 87 5.51 -14.58 8.02
CA HIS A 87 6.45 -13.67 7.36
C HIS A 87 7.79 -13.71 8.06
N VAL A 88 8.86 -13.56 7.27
CA VAL A 88 10.21 -13.34 7.76
C VAL A 88 10.74 -12.02 7.25
N ASP A 89 11.36 -11.24 8.14
CA ASP A 89 12.06 -10.03 7.77
C ASP A 89 13.42 -10.43 7.20
N ARG A 90 13.63 -10.22 5.89
CA ARG A 90 14.93 -10.50 5.25
C ARG A 90 15.79 -9.25 5.10
N TYR A 91 15.17 -8.07 5.18
CA TYR A 91 15.79 -6.79 4.83
C TYR A 91 16.49 -6.86 3.45
N GLY A 92 17.22 -5.82 3.04
CA GLY A 92 18.00 -5.84 1.80
C GLY A 92 18.02 -4.48 1.10
N ALA A 93 19.18 -4.11 0.56
CA ALA A 93 19.37 -2.82 -0.11
C ALA A 93 18.41 -2.63 -1.29
N GLU A 94 18.27 -3.69 -2.11
CA GLU A 94 17.41 -3.67 -3.30
C GLU A 94 15.94 -4.03 -3.01
N ASN A 95 15.60 -4.45 -1.79
CA ASN A 95 14.21 -4.68 -1.44
C ASN A 95 13.58 -3.37 -0.96
N ILE A 96 12.65 -2.84 -1.74
CA ILE A 96 12.02 -1.54 -1.46
C ILE A 96 10.79 -1.66 -0.55
N LEU A 97 10.55 -2.83 0.05
CA LEU A 97 9.61 -2.98 1.17
C LEU A 97 10.22 -2.54 2.49
N THR A 98 9.37 -2.01 3.36
CA THR A 98 9.76 -1.44 4.66
C THR A 98 10.66 -2.36 5.49
N ARG A 99 10.28 -3.64 5.63
CA ARG A 99 11.04 -4.64 6.42
C ARG A 99 11.74 -5.68 5.55
N GLY A 100 11.66 -5.53 4.22
CA GLY A 100 12.00 -6.62 3.31
C GLY A 100 11.25 -7.91 3.63
N GLN A 101 10.01 -7.77 4.09
CA GLN A 101 9.18 -8.87 4.55
C GLN A 101 8.92 -9.88 3.44
N HIS A 102 8.96 -11.16 3.76
CA HIS A 102 8.87 -12.23 2.77
C HIS A 102 8.00 -13.38 3.26
N VAL A 103 7.16 -13.91 2.38
CA VAL A 103 6.48 -15.20 2.53
C VAL A 103 6.96 -16.19 1.48
N ASP A 104 7.10 -17.45 1.88
CA ASP A 104 7.37 -18.52 0.93
C ASP A 104 6.09 -18.90 0.17
N VAL A 105 6.18 -18.91 -1.15
CA VAL A 105 5.07 -19.22 -2.04
C VAL A 105 5.57 -19.85 -3.34
N ASP A 106 4.75 -20.72 -3.94
CA ASP A 106 5.01 -21.20 -5.29
C ASP A 106 4.72 -20.09 -6.30
N VAL A 107 5.80 -19.47 -6.78
CA VAL A 107 5.75 -18.37 -7.75
C VAL A 107 5.28 -18.80 -9.14
N ARG A 108 5.21 -20.10 -9.43
CA ARG A 108 4.71 -20.62 -10.72
C ARG A 108 3.23 -20.31 -10.94
N ALA A 109 2.47 -20.16 -9.85
CA ALA A 109 1.06 -19.78 -9.88
C ALA A 109 0.86 -18.26 -9.98
N ALA A 110 1.93 -17.46 -9.93
CA ALA A 110 1.80 -16.01 -9.96
C ALA A 110 1.43 -15.48 -11.34
N VAL A 111 0.57 -14.46 -11.36
CA VAL A 111 0.13 -13.75 -12.56
C VAL A 111 0.69 -12.33 -12.53
N ASP A 112 1.25 -11.90 -13.64
CA ASP A 112 1.74 -10.54 -13.85
C ASP A 112 0.59 -9.59 -14.18
N ILE A 113 0.52 -8.46 -13.48
CA ILE A 113 -0.53 -7.45 -13.63
C ILE A 113 0.02 -6.29 -14.46
N GLU A 114 -0.06 -6.43 -15.78
CA GLU A 114 0.35 -5.38 -16.70
C GLU A 114 -0.71 -4.29 -16.80
N LEU A 115 -0.29 -3.02 -16.68
CA LEU A 115 -1.16 -1.85 -16.64
C LEU A 115 -0.59 -0.74 -17.51
N GLN A 116 -1.46 -0.12 -18.29
CA GLN A 116 -1.19 1.15 -18.98
C GLN A 116 -1.27 2.33 -18.02
N PRO A 117 -0.61 3.47 -18.30
CA PRO A 117 -0.76 4.68 -17.49
C PRO A 117 -2.22 5.05 -17.27
N GLY A 118 -2.58 5.32 -16.02
CA GLY A 118 -3.95 5.63 -15.58
C GLY A 118 -4.80 4.42 -15.22
N GLN A 119 -4.40 3.19 -15.59
CA GLN A 119 -5.06 1.98 -15.11
C GLN A 119 -4.64 1.66 -13.67
N MET A 120 -5.47 0.87 -12.99
CA MET A 120 -5.22 0.43 -11.62
C MET A 120 -5.52 -1.05 -11.43
N SER A 121 -4.88 -1.63 -10.42
CA SER A 121 -5.26 -2.91 -9.82
C SER A 121 -5.77 -2.68 -8.40
N LEU A 122 -6.66 -3.55 -7.95
CA LEU A 122 -7.21 -3.57 -6.61
C LEU A 122 -6.90 -4.92 -6.00
N HIS A 123 -6.34 -4.94 -4.79
CA HIS A 123 -6.04 -6.20 -4.11
C HIS A 123 -6.39 -6.18 -2.63
N HIS A 124 -6.85 -7.35 -2.17
CA HIS A 124 -7.14 -7.63 -0.77
C HIS A 124 -5.84 -7.59 0.05
N PRO A 125 -5.85 -7.14 1.31
CA PRO A 125 -4.64 -7.00 2.13
C PRO A 125 -3.96 -8.35 2.50
N HIS A 126 -4.64 -9.47 2.25
CA HIS A 126 -4.09 -10.82 2.41
C HIS A 126 -3.59 -11.41 1.09
N LEU A 127 -3.74 -10.74 -0.05
CA LEU A 127 -3.28 -11.30 -1.31
C LEU A 127 -1.75 -11.31 -1.35
N VAL A 128 -1.17 -12.49 -1.57
CA VAL A 128 0.28 -12.61 -1.74
C VAL A 128 0.69 -11.96 -3.05
N HIS A 129 1.54 -10.94 -2.95
CA HIS A 129 2.00 -10.19 -4.11
C HIS A 129 3.43 -9.69 -3.95
N GLY A 130 4.06 -9.33 -5.07
CA GLY A 130 5.44 -8.85 -5.14
C GLY A 130 5.70 -8.13 -6.46
N SER A 131 6.93 -7.72 -6.72
CA SER A 131 7.30 -7.17 -8.03
C SER A 131 8.78 -7.35 -8.35
N ARG A 132 9.08 -7.68 -9.60
CA ARG A 132 10.44 -7.99 -10.09
C ARG A 132 11.25 -6.72 -10.42
N PRO A 133 12.59 -6.79 -10.55
CA PRO A 133 13.42 -5.67 -11.01
C PRO A 133 12.96 -5.02 -12.32
N ASN A 134 13.34 -3.77 -12.54
CA ASN A 134 13.08 -3.08 -13.81
C ASN A 134 14.21 -3.36 -14.80
N ARG A 135 13.91 -4.08 -15.89
CA ARG A 135 14.88 -4.41 -16.94
C ARG A 135 14.78 -3.51 -18.17
N THR A 136 13.93 -2.48 -18.11
CA THR A 136 13.75 -1.55 -19.22
C THR A 136 14.67 -0.33 -19.10
N GLY A 137 14.78 0.43 -20.19
CA GLY A 137 15.45 1.73 -20.24
C GLY A 137 14.60 2.90 -19.72
N LEU A 138 13.39 2.64 -19.18
CA LEU A 138 12.45 3.68 -18.74
C LEU A 138 12.13 3.51 -17.25
N ARG A 139 11.84 4.62 -16.56
CA ARG A 139 11.40 4.60 -15.16
C ARG A 139 9.98 4.05 -15.06
N ARG A 140 9.75 3.15 -14.08
CA ARG A 140 8.41 2.70 -13.70
C ARG A 140 7.97 3.41 -12.43
N VAL A 141 6.81 4.07 -12.46
CA VAL A 141 6.21 4.77 -11.33
C VAL A 141 4.78 4.28 -11.14
N GLY A 142 4.47 3.83 -9.93
CA GLY A 142 3.10 3.59 -9.49
C GLY A 142 2.88 4.16 -8.10
N VAL A 143 1.62 4.44 -7.76
CA VAL A 143 1.20 4.80 -6.42
C VAL A 143 0.29 3.72 -5.86
N ALA A 144 0.57 3.28 -4.64
CA ALA A 144 -0.38 2.53 -3.83
C ALA A 144 -1.15 3.49 -2.92
N PHE A 145 -2.47 3.45 -2.96
CA PHE A 145 -3.35 3.99 -1.92
C PHE A 145 -3.65 2.85 -0.96
N GLN A 146 -2.92 2.81 0.16
CA GLN A 146 -2.81 1.66 1.04
C GLN A 146 -3.25 2.04 2.46
N CYS A 147 -4.44 1.66 2.88
CA CYS A 147 -5.56 1.08 2.13
C CYS A 147 -6.79 1.94 2.35
N TYR A 148 -7.81 1.77 1.49
CA TYR A 148 -9.15 2.27 1.78
C TYR A 148 -9.78 1.35 2.81
N VAL A 149 -10.27 1.93 3.92
CA VAL A 149 -10.67 1.19 5.13
C VAL A 149 -12.18 1.31 5.34
N GLY A 150 -12.83 0.18 5.58
CA GLY A 150 -14.26 0.08 5.88
C GLY A 150 -14.64 0.59 7.27
N ALA A 151 -15.94 0.78 7.51
CA ALA A 151 -16.43 1.41 8.74
C ALA A 151 -16.19 0.59 10.01
N ALA A 152 -16.03 -0.72 9.89
CA ALA A 152 -15.89 -1.64 11.02
C ALA A 152 -14.43 -1.88 11.45
N VAL A 153 -13.45 -1.50 10.64
CA VAL A 153 -12.02 -1.72 10.93
C VAL A 153 -11.54 -0.80 12.05
N ARG A 154 -10.70 -1.30 12.96
CA ARG A 154 -10.04 -0.53 14.01
C ARG A 154 -8.53 -0.79 14.04
N PRO A 155 -7.73 0.16 14.54
CA PRO A 155 -6.35 -0.10 14.94
C PRO A 155 -6.30 -1.22 15.99
N SER A 156 -5.46 -2.23 15.75
CA SER A 156 -5.15 -3.27 16.74
C SER A 156 -3.88 -2.95 17.53
N ARG A 157 -3.05 -2.02 17.04
CA ARG A 157 -1.86 -1.49 17.73
C ARG A 157 -1.45 -0.13 17.15
N GLY A 158 -0.83 0.71 17.99
CA GLY A 158 -0.29 2.00 17.57
C GLY A 158 -1.34 3.02 17.11
N GLU A 159 -0.86 4.13 16.58
CA GLU A 159 -1.69 5.26 16.13
C GLU A 159 -1.76 5.27 14.60
N HIS A 160 -2.96 5.49 14.05
CA HIS A 160 -3.20 5.53 12.61
C HIS A 160 -3.82 6.87 12.22
N HIS A 161 -3.09 7.60 11.36
CA HIS A 161 -3.57 8.84 10.76
C HIS A 161 -4.28 8.50 9.45
N VAL A 162 -5.48 9.03 9.22
CA VAL A 162 -6.29 8.68 8.04
C VAL A 162 -6.91 9.90 7.39
N LEU A 163 -6.99 9.90 6.07
CA LEU A 163 -7.72 10.88 5.28
C LEU A 163 -9.20 10.45 5.17
N PRO A 164 -10.17 11.26 5.63
CA PRO A 164 -11.59 10.93 5.51
C PRO A 164 -12.06 10.83 4.04
N ILE A 165 -13.04 9.95 3.80
CA ILE A 165 -13.71 9.81 2.50
C ILE A 165 -15.14 10.36 2.62
N GLY A 166 -15.35 11.56 2.06
CA GLY A 166 -16.61 12.28 2.17
C GLY A 166 -16.90 12.75 3.60
N ASP A 167 -18.18 13.01 3.88
CA ASP A 167 -18.60 13.68 5.14
C ASP A 167 -19.00 12.70 6.25
N ARG A 168 -18.94 11.40 5.99
CA ARG A 168 -19.36 10.38 6.95
C ARG A 168 -18.29 10.21 8.04
N PRO A 169 -18.69 10.01 9.31
CA PRO A 169 -17.73 9.97 10.41
C PRO A 169 -16.78 8.78 10.26
N VAL A 170 -15.51 9.06 10.51
CA VAL A 170 -14.46 8.06 10.76
C VAL A 170 -14.53 7.67 12.24
N ASP A 171 -14.23 6.40 12.55
CA ASP A 171 -14.19 5.96 13.94
C ASP A 171 -13.14 6.74 14.76
N PRO A 172 -13.44 7.14 16.02
CA PRO A 172 -12.53 7.95 16.82
C PRO A 172 -11.24 7.24 17.26
N SER A 173 -11.09 5.95 17.02
CA SER A 173 -9.82 5.25 17.18
C SER A 173 -8.76 5.66 16.15
N PHE A 174 -9.16 6.29 15.03
CA PHE A 174 -8.25 6.88 14.06
C PHE A 174 -8.03 8.38 14.31
N VAL A 175 -6.84 8.86 13.97
CA VAL A 175 -6.53 10.30 13.93
C VAL A 175 -6.88 10.82 12.53
N THR A 176 -7.96 11.58 12.40
CA THR A 176 -8.32 12.16 11.10
C THR A 176 -7.40 13.32 10.73
N VAL A 177 -6.84 13.30 9.53
CA VAL A 177 -6.04 14.40 9.00
C VAL A 177 -6.86 15.25 8.02
N PRO A 178 -6.62 16.58 7.94
CA PRO A 178 -7.30 17.43 6.98
C PRO A 178 -6.84 17.12 5.55
N ALA A 179 -7.70 17.40 4.58
CA ALA A 179 -7.28 17.46 3.18
C ALA A 179 -6.18 18.53 3.01
N PRO A 180 -5.18 18.31 2.14
CA PRO A 180 -4.15 19.30 1.88
C PRO A 180 -4.75 20.62 1.37
N ASP A 181 -4.34 21.74 1.95
CA ASP A 181 -4.78 23.11 1.64
C ASP A 181 -3.88 23.83 0.63
N GLY A 182 -2.83 23.14 0.15
CA GLY A 182 -1.89 23.65 -0.83
C GLY A 182 -0.71 22.71 -1.02
N LEU A 183 0.12 23.00 -2.01
CA LEU A 183 1.31 22.21 -2.30
C LEU A 183 2.36 22.45 -1.22
N CYS A 184 2.68 21.40 -0.47
CA CYS A 184 3.76 21.39 0.52
C CYS A 184 3.70 22.56 1.51
N THR A 185 2.51 22.96 1.98
CA THR A 185 2.38 23.99 3.02
C THR A 185 3.11 23.56 4.30
N PRO A 186 3.59 24.50 5.16
CA PRO A 186 4.21 24.12 6.43
C PRO A 186 3.31 23.22 7.28
N GLY A 187 2.00 23.52 7.33
CA GLY A 187 1.00 22.69 8.01
C GLY A 187 0.88 21.29 7.39
N GLY A 188 0.71 21.20 6.06
CA GLY A 188 0.63 19.91 5.37
C GLY A 188 1.88 19.05 5.54
N ARG A 189 3.08 19.65 5.58
CA ARG A 189 4.33 18.92 5.87
C ARG A 189 4.39 18.41 7.30
N ALA A 190 3.90 19.19 8.27
CA ALA A 190 3.83 18.76 9.67
C ALA A 190 2.86 17.60 9.87
N VAL A 191 1.66 17.67 9.26
CA VAL A 191 0.68 16.57 9.24
C VAL A 191 1.30 15.31 8.64
N ARG A 192 1.94 15.42 7.46
CA ARG A 192 2.62 14.29 6.83
C ARG A 192 3.73 13.69 7.71
N ALA A 193 4.51 14.54 8.38
CA ALA A 193 5.59 14.08 9.24
C ALA A 193 5.06 13.29 10.45
N ALA A 194 4.00 13.78 11.09
CA ALA A 194 3.33 13.08 12.19
C ALA A 194 2.73 11.74 11.74
N ALA A 195 1.98 11.75 10.64
CA ALA A 195 1.37 10.53 10.09
C ALA A 195 2.42 9.47 9.72
N ASN A 196 3.54 9.88 9.11
CA ASN A 196 4.63 8.97 8.77
C ASN A 196 5.35 8.43 10.00
N ALA A 197 5.53 9.24 11.05
CA ALA A 197 6.15 8.79 12.29
C ALA A 197 5.29 7.70 12.96
N ALA A 198 3.99 7.97 13.14
CA ALA A 198 3.03 7.03 13.72
C ALA A 198 2.94 5.73 12.92
N LEU A 199 2.78 5.82 11.59
CA LEU A 199 2.74 4.64 10.73
C LEU A 199 4.06 3.86 10.77
N SER A 200 5.20 4.56 10.84
CA SER A 200 6.50 3.91 10.95
C SER A 200 6.60 3.11 12.27
N ASP A 201 6.09 3.63 13.38
CA ASP A 201 6.05 2.89 14.65
C ASP A 201 5.18 1.63 14.54
N VAL A 202 4.02 1.70 13.87
CA VAL A 202 3.14 0.55 13.62
C VAL A 202 3.83 -0.52 12.76
N LEU A 203 4.49 -0.11 11.68
CA LEU A 203 5.15 -1.02 10.74
C LEU A 203 6.34 -1.73 11.37
N TYR A 204 7.14 -1.02 12.16
CA TYR A 204 8.34 -1.55 12.82
C TYR A 204 8.09 -2.13 14.21
N ASP A 205 6.83 -2.27 14.64
CA ASP A 205 6.49 -2.98 15.87
C ASP A 205 7.10 -4.40 15.85
N GLY A 206 7.85 -4.72 16.90
CA GLY A 206 8.60 -5.97 17.04
C GLY A 206 9.69 -6.22 16.00
N ALA A 207 10.16 -5.20 15.26
CA ALA A 207 11.26 -5.35 14.30
C ALA A 207 12.63 -5.18 14.97
N ASP A 208 13.61 -6.00 14.59
CA ASP A 208 15.00 -5.88 15.07
C ASP A 208 15.72 -4.67 14.45
N LEU A 209 15.30 -4.24 13.26
CA LEU A 209 15.91 -3.14 12.52
C LEU A 209 14.84 -2.15 12.04
N ARG A 210 15.10 -0.85 12.26
CA ARG A 210 14.37 0.26 11.65
C ARG A 210 15.23 0.93 10.58
N ARG A 211 14.79 0.92 9.32
CA ARG A 211 15.55 1.58 8.24
C ARG A 211 15.38 3.09 8.34
N ALA A 212 16.49 3.80 8.19
CA ALA A 212 16.49 5.23 7.89
C ALA A 212 16.26 5.41 6.39
N TYR A 213 15.32 6.26 6.02
CA TYR A 213 15.03 6.68 4.64
C TYR A 213 15.27 8.17 4.49
#